data_AF-A0A2M7B0L9-F1
#
_entry.id   AF-A0A2M7B0L9-F1
#
_cell.length_a   1.000
_cell.length_b   1.000
_cell.length_c   1.000
_cell.angle_alpha   90.00
_cell.angle_beta   90.00
_cell.angle_gamma   90.00
#
_symmetry.space_group_name_H-M   'P 1'
#
loop_
_entity.id
_entity.type
_entity.pdbx_description
1 polymer ?
#
loop_
_entity_poly.entity_id
_entity_poly.type
_entity_poly.pdbx_seq_one_letter_code
_entity_poly.pdbx_strand_id
1 'polypeptide(L)'
;GLTLGSAIKNIGNNPIRVAIGCGYKHRTDFTIVSDIVYEDKDFSLNFGIEYWIRFLAIRSGYTTKGKASYGLGVGRKSDFRFDYSYTSERLHNLAIVYSFGRFEPKRTISEIEEKLYYAKKEYYRGNIIEAAKIFKDVLWFDNDNKEAKEYLAKIETKKNQFLIEKQISFGKTFFNQKDWFNSKEKFEIVLLLDSNNETAKRYLEMVDLKFSQMKEAERFFAEGKFFYERNDYEKAFALFEKVLELNPENTEADRYLRLTTKQIELKKQKEEKDKAKQVFEEAVLLFNTGQINEAYKKFKEIKQTDLYNDEVNIYISRCEKNISDEYCRSGIKKYDDKKYLEAIEDFKKANSLNQDGTVTKEYLKKLKNKADEFYILGKKEYSKKNVKAAIKNWEIAIKLNPEHKEAKSALERVRNNKR
;
A
#
# COMPACT_ATOMS: atom_id res chain seq x y z
N GLY A 1 52.13 7.78 0.80
CA GLY A 1 51.74 8.41 -0.49
C GLY A 1 51.41 9.87 -0.25
N LEU A 2 51.85 10.76 -1.14
CA LEU A 2 51.65 12.21 -0.98
C LEU A 2 50.48 12.68 -1.86
N THR A 3 49.60 13.51 -1.32
CA THR A 3 48.47 14.11 -2.06
C THR A 3 48.49 15.61 -1.85
N LEU A 4 48.26 16.40 -2.90
CA LEU A 4 48.00 17.83 -2.81
C LEU A 4 46.49 18.07 -2.88
N GLY A 5 46.03 19.15 -2.27
CA GLY A 5 44.61 19.49 -2.32
C GLY A 5 44.36 20.97 -2.11
N SER A 6 43.23 21.42 -2.64
CA SER A 6 42.67 22.73 -2.36
C SER A 6 41.26 22.58 -1.82
N ALA A 7 40.89 23.43 -0.87
CA ALA A 7 39.54 23.48 -0.32
C ALA A 7 39.00 24.91 -0.33
N ILE A 8 37.74 25.04 -0.71
CA ILE A 8 36.94 26.25 -0.48
C ILE A 8 36.03 25.94 0.69
N LYS A 9 36.19 26.68 1.80
CA LYS A 9 35.44 26.49 3.03
C LYS A 9 34.47 27.67 3.23
N ASN A 10 33.33 27.39 3.87
CA ASN A 10 32.20 28.29 4.09
C ASN A 10 31.44 28.65 2.81
N ILE A 11 30.72 27.68 2.27
CA ILE A 11 29.68 27.90 1.26
C ILE A 11 28.43 28.41 2.00
N GLY A 12 28.40 29.70 2.38
CA GLY A 12 27.34 30.31 3.19
C GLY A 12 27.68 31.75 3.65
N ASN A 13 26.99 32.26 4.68
CA ASN A 13 27.10 33.66 5.15
C ASN A 13 28.42 34.04 5.88
N ASN A 14 29.41 33.17 5.92
CA ASN A 14 30.71 33.42 6.55
C ASN A 14 31.76 33.79 5.48
N PRO A 15 32.84 34.51 5.84
CA PRO A 15 33.90 34.81 4.89
C PRO A 15 34.47 33.53 4.26
N ILE A 16 34.59 33.57 2.92
CA ILE A 16 35.11 32.47 2.12
C ILE A 16 36.56 32.24 2.52
N ARG A 17 36.89 31.02 2.93
CA ARG A 17 38.27 30.63 3.24
C ARG A 17 38.82 29.76 2.12
N VAL A 18 40.03 30.04 1.69
CA VAL A 18 40.75 29.21 0.72
C VAL A 18 41.89 28.51 1.45
N ALA A 19 41.97 27.20 1.26
CA ALA A 19 43.04 26.39 1.83
C ALA A 19 43.78 25.63 0.73
N ILE A 20 45.09 25.55 0.85
CA ILE A 20 45.96 24.68 0.04
C ILE A 20 46.77 23.84 1.02
N GLY A 21 46.81 22.53 0.78
CA GLY A 21 47.50 21.64 1.70
C GLY A 21 48.01 20.36 1.07
N CYS A 22 48.72 19.61 1.89
CA CYS A 22 49.27 18.33 1.55
C CYS A 22 48.85 17.27 2.58
N GLY A 23 48.62 16.06 2.09
CA GLY A 23 48.33 14.88 2.88
C GLY A 23 49.41 13.83 2.71
N TYR A 24 50.00 13.37 3.81
CA TYR A 24 50.85 12.20 3.85
C TYR A 24 50.08 10.98 4.36
N LYS A 25 49.87 10.03 3.45
CA LYS A 25 49.20 8.76 3.74
C LYS A 25 50.20 7.77 4.32
N HIS A 26 50.03 7.44 5.61
CA HIS A 26 50.85 6.46 6.33
C HIS A 26 50.27 5.03 6.24
N ARG A 27 48.93 4.87 6.26
CA ARG A 27 48.22 3.58 6.05
C ARG A 27 47.03 3.72 5.09
N THR A 28 46.35 2.62 4.73
CA THR A 28 45.19 2.65 3.83
C THR A 28 44.08 3.58 4.32
N ASP A 29 43.88 3.61 5.63
CA ASP A 29 42.86 4.34 6.38
C ASP A 29 43.38 5.63 7.02
N PHE A 30 44.65 5.71 7.42
CA PHE A 30 45.22 6.84 8.17
C PHE A 30 46.05 7.83 7.32
N THR A 31 45.75 9.13 7.46
CA THR A 31 46.41 10.23 6.73
C THR A 31 46.77 11.36 7.70
N ILE A 32 47.99 11.89 7.59
CA ILE A 32 48.42 13.12 8.25
C ILE A 32 48.25 14.26 7.25
N VAL A 33 47.64 15.38 7.65
CA VAL A 33 47.30 16.50 6.76
C VAL A 33 47.89 17.79 7.30
N SER A 34 48.38 18.64 6.41
CA SER A 34 48.75 20.01 6.73
C SER A 34 48.23 20.97 5.65
N ASP A 35 47.58 22.05 6.07
CA ASP A 35 47.01 23.06 5.17
C ASP A 35 47.48 24.46 5.56
N ILE A 36 47.78 25.29 4.57
CA ILE A 36 47.82 26.75 4.69
C ILE A 36 46.41 27.27 4.38
N VAL A 37 45.81 28.01 5.31
CA VAL A 37 44.49 28.63 5.16
C VAL A 37 44.64 30.14 5.11
N TYR A 38 44.04 30.77 4.11
CA TYR A 38 43.91 32.21 4.01
C TYR A 38 42.48 32.64 4.36
N GLU A 39 42.37 33.56 5.33
CA GLU A 39 41.11 34.12 5.83
C GLU A 39 41.37 35.55 6.30
N ASP A 40 40.49 36.50 5.91
CA ASP A 40 40.51 37.90 6.39
C ASP A 40 41.88 38.59 6.36
N LYS A 41 42.61 38.44 5.24
CA LYS A 41 43.96 38.99 5.01
C LYS A 41 45.07 38.42 5.90
N ASP A 42 44.83 37.27 6.54
CA ASP A 42 45.81 36.60 7.37
C ASP A 42 45.94 35.11 7.00
N PHE A 43 47.10 34.53 7.30
CA PHE A 43 47.42 33.13 7.04
C PHE A 43 47.48 32.33 8.34
N SER A 44 46.95 31.12 8.32
CA SER A 44 47.12 30.15 9.41
C SER A 44 47.54 28.80 8.89
N LEU A 45 48.38 28.10 9.66
CA LEU A 45 48.77 26.72 9.40
C LEU A 45 47.89 25.79 10.23
N ASN A 46 47.37 24.77 9.55
CA ASN A 46 46.61 23.70 10.17
C ASN A 46 47.41 22.40 10.07
N PHE A 47 47.36 21.61 11.13
CA PHE A 47 47.90 20.26 11.18
C PHE A 47 46.82 19.32 11.69
N GLY A 48 46.66 18.16 11.08
CA GLY A 48 45.63 17.23 11.49
C GLY A 48 45.87 15.80 11.06
N ILE A 49 44.99 14.94 11.54
CA ILE A 49 44.92 13.53 11.20
C ILE A 49 43.54 13.22 10.66
N GLU A 50 43.49 12.29 9.71
CA GLU A 50 42.27 11.83 9.07
C GLU A 50 42.24 10.29 9.05
N TYR A 51 41.16 9.71 9.56
CA TYR A 51 40.91 8.28 9.59
C TYR A 51 39.72 7.91 8.70
N TRP A 52 39.90 6.96 7.79
CA TRP A 52 38.90 6.58 6.78
C TRP A 52 38.22 5.26 7.10
N ILE A 53 36.88 5.29 7.05
CA ILE A 53 36.02 4.12 7.08
C ILE A 53 35.17 4.14 5.81
N ARG A 54 35.58 3.37 4.80
CA ARG A 54 34.97 3.35 3.45
C ARG A 54 34.92 4.75 2.81
N PHE A 55 33.75 5.40 2.84
CA PHE A 55 33.50 6.73 2.27
C PHE A 55 33.40 7.85 3.32
N LEU A 56 33.52 7.50 4.61
CA LEU A 56 33.47 8.42 5.74
C LEU A 56 34.89 8.70 6.25
N ALA A 57 35.20 9.97 6.46
CA ALA A 57 36.45 10.43 7.04
C ALA A 57 36.21 11.10 8.39
N ILE A 58 36.92 10.66 9.42
CA ILE A 58 36.92 11.28 10.75
C ILE A 58 38.21 12.09 10.90
N ARG A 59 38.08 13.35 11.34
CA ARG A 59 39.21 14.27 11.42
C ARG A 59 39.37 14.90 12.78
N SER A 60 40.62 15.10 13.16
CA SER A 60 41.03 15.92 14.29
C SER A 60 42.23 16.75 13.86
N GLY A 61 42.26 18.02 14.22
CA GLY A 61 43.35 18.91 13.84
C GLY A 61 43.46 20.14 14.73
N TYR A 62 44.58 20.83 14.59
CA TYR A 62 44.98 21.99 15.36
C TYR A 62 45.50 23.08 14.44
N THR A 63 45.10 24.31 14.72
CA THR A 63 45.53 25.52 14.00
C THR A 63 46.62 26.21 14.80
N THR A 64 47.64 26.77 14.16
CA THR A 64 48.71 27.56 14.84
C THR A 64 48.18 28.77 15.60
N LYS A 65 46.95 29.21 15.30
CA LYS A 65 46.19 30.22 16.07
C LYS A 65 45.55 29.67 17.36
N GLY A 66 45.94 28.50 17.84
CA GLY A 66 45.48 27.95 19.11
C GLY A 66 44.18 27.12 19.07
N LYS A 67 43.62 26.87 17.88
CA LYS A 67 42.25 26.34 17.74
C LYS A 67 42.24 24.86 17.38
N ALA A 68 41.56 24.04 18.18
CA ALA A 68 41.26 22.65 17.85
C ALA A 68 40.05 22.56 16.90
N SER A 69 40.07 21.58 16.01
CA SER A 69 39.03 21.34 15.02
C SER A 69 38.75 19.84 14.89
N TYR A 70 37.48 19.50 14.73
CA TYR A 70 37.02 18.15 14.54
C TYR A 70 36.04 18.12 13.37
N GLY A 71 36.02 17.05 12.59
CA GLY A 71 35.18 17.04 11.40
C GLY A 71 34.88 15.67 10.86
N LEU A 72 33.85 15.65 10.02
CA LEU A 72 33.41 14.50 9.26
C LEU A 72 33.41 14.87 7.77
N GLY A 73 34.03 14.02 6.96
CA GLY A 73 34.00 14.13 5.51
C GLY A 73 33.27 12.98 4.88
N VAL A 74 32.47 13.26 3.84
CA VAL A 74 31.85 12.23 3.01
C VAL A 74 32.32 12.41 1.57
N GLY A 75 32.86 11.33 1.00
CA GLY A 75 33.27 11.32 -0.39
C GLY A 75 34.18 10.15 -0.73
N ARG A 76 34.66 10.13 -1.98
CA ARG A 76 35.71 9.21 -2.37
C ARG A 76 37.06 9.82 -2.07
N LYS A 77 37.96 8.99 -1.57
CA LYS A 77 39.33 9.37 -1.26
C LYS A 77 40.10 9.85 -2.50
N SER A 78 39.60 9.62 -3.72
CA SER A 78 40.19 9.95 -5.02
C SER A 78 39.84 11.32 -5.62
N ASP A 79 38.71 11.92 -5.24
CA ASP A 79 38.05 12.96 -6.06
C ASP A 79 37.51 14.13 -5.21
N PHE A 80 36.41 14.75 -5.65
CA PHE A 80 35.64 15.75 -4.90
C PHE A 80 35.09 15.19 -3.58
N ARG A 81 35.10 16.03 -2.54
CA ARG A 81 34.62 15.70 -1.21
C ARG A 81 33.78 16.82 -0.61
N PHE A 82 32.75 16.43 0.14
CA PHE A 82 31.97 17.33 0.97
C PHE A 82 32.37 17.14 2.43
N ASP A 83 32.85 18.21 3.03
CA ASP A 83 33.41 18.21 4.37
C ASP A 83 32.60 19.09 5.30
N TYR A 84 32.22 18.53 6.45
CA TYR A 84 31.67 19.27 7.58
C TYR A 84 32.69 19.28 8.72
N SER A 85 32.98 20.45 9.27
CA SER A 85 33.88 20.57 10.42
C SER A 85 33.36 21.58 11.42
N TYR A 86 33.68 21.36 12.69
CA TYR A 86 33.43 22.31 13.75
C TYR A 86 34.71 22.60 14.54
N THR A 87 34.87 23.85 14.98
CA THR A 87 35.99 24.25 15.84
C THR A 87 35.57 24.25 17.32
N SER A 88 36.55 24.30 18.22
CA SER A 88 36.31 24.45 19.67
C SER A 88 35.46 25.67 20.06
N GLU A 89 35.33 26.65 19.16
CA GLU A 89 34.51 27.86 19.33
C GLU A 89 33.09 27.72 18.73
N ARG A 90 32.66 26.50 18.38
CA ARG A 90 31.35 26.19 17.78
C ARG A 90 31.09 26.85 16.41
N LEU A 91 32.15 27.19 15.67
CA LEU A 91 32.02 27.59 14.27
C LEU A 91 31.85 26.33 13.42
N HIS A 92 30.75 26.29 12.66
CA HIS A 92 30.44 25.21 11.72
C HIS A 92 30.88 25.60 10.32
N ASN A 93 31.63 24.74 9.64
CA ASN A 93 32.10 24.98 8.28
C ASN A 93 31.68 23.85 7.35
N LEU A 94 31.18 24.23 6.18
CA LEU A 94 30.96 23.34 5.04
C LEU A 94 32.02 23.63 3.97
N ALA A 95 32.65 22.60 3.43
CA ALA A 95 33.71 22.75 2.45
C ALA A 95 33.56 21.76 1.29
N ILE A 96 33.89 22.24 0.09
CA ILE A 96 34.15 21.38 -1.07
C ILE A 96 35.66 21.29 -1.21
N VAL A 97 36.16 20.06 -1.19
CA VAL A 97 37.59 19.77 -1.32
C VAL A 97 37.83 19.08 -2.65
N TYR A 98 38.81 19.58 -3.39
CA TYR A 98 39.31 18.97 -4.61
C TYR A 98 40.77 18.58 -4.40
N SER A 99 41.06 17.28 -4.52
CA SER A 99 42.40 16.73 -4.38
C SER A 99 43.02 16.46 -5.75
N PHE A 100 44.23 16.96 -5.97
CA PHE A 100 44.97 16.86 -7.25
C PHE A 100 46.46 16.56 -6.99
N GLY A 101 47.24 16.25 -8.02
CA GLY A 101 48.68 16.02 -7.86
C GLY A 101 49.01 14.89 -6.87
N ARG A 102 48.43 13.70 -7.09
CA ARG A 102 48.76 12.52 -6.29
C ARG A 102 50.10 11.96 -6.71
N PHE A 103 51.04 11.99 -5.79
CA PHE A 103 52.22 11.15 -5.85
C PHE A 103 51.95 9.91 -5.00
N GLU A 104 51.19 8.97 -5.57
CA GLU A 104 51.19 7.61 -5.06
C GLU A 104 52.50 6.97 -5.55
N PRO A 105 53.47 6.62 -4.68
CA PRO A 105 54.45 5.65 -5.11
C PRO A 105 53.65 4.45 -5.60
N LYS A 106 53.84 4.03 -6.86
CA LYS A 106 53.12 2.93 -7.53
C LYS A 106 52.66 1.92 -6.48
N ARG A 107 51.36 1.87 -6.18
CA ARG A 107 50.82 0.82 -5.29
C ARG A 107 51.28 -0.51 -5.85
N THR A 108 51.87 -1.30 -4.97
CA THR A 108 53.17 -1.94 -5.20
C THR A 108 53.07 -3.03 -6.24
N ILE A 109 53.91 -2.97 -7.27
CA ILE A 109 54.32 -4.14 -8.07
C ILE A 109 54.52 -5.36 -7.14
N SER A 110 55.09 -5.14 -5.94
CA SER A 110 55.26 -6.14 -4.88
C SER A 110 53.96 -6.82 -4.36
N GLU A 111 52.80 -6.17 -4.29
CA GLU A 111 51.55 -6.83 -3.81
C GLU A 111 50.97 -7.74 -4.91
N ILE A 112 51.06 -7.31 -6.17
CA ILE A 112 50.65 -8.11 -7.33
C ILE A 112 51.63 -9.28 -7.51
N GLU A 113 52.94 -9.04 -7.38
CA GLU A 113 53.98 -10.08 -7.40
C GLU A 113 53.79 -11.10 -6.27
N GLU A 114 53.44 -10.66 -5.07
CA GLU A 114 53.13 -11.53 -3.94
C GLU A 114 51.90 -12.41 -4.24
N LYS A 115 50.81 -11.80 -4.73
CA LYS A 115 49.61 -12.56 -5.13
C LYS A 115 49.90 -13.55 -6.26
N LEU A 116 50.67 -13.15 -7.27
CA LEU A 116 51.11 -14.03 -8.35
C LEU A 116 51.95 -15.18 -7.83
N TYR A 117 52.86 -14.92 -6.89
CA TYR A 117 53.66 -15.95 -6.24
C TYR A 117 52.78 -16.97 -5.50
N TYR A 118 51.82 -16.50 -4.70
CA TYR A 118 50.87 -17.39 -4.02
C TYR A 118 49.98 -18.17 -5.00
N ALA A 119 49.46 -17.53 -6.06
CA ALA A 119 48.64 -18.18 -7.07
C ALA A 119 49.40 -19.33 -7.76
N LYS A 120 50.65 -19.11 -8.15
CA LYS A 120 51.52 -20.15 -8.72
C LYS A 120 51.78 -21.27 -7.73
N LYS A 121 52.07 -20.94 -6.47
CA LYS A 121 52.29 -21.92 -5.41
C LYS A 121 51.09 -22.85 -5.25
N GLU A 122 49.88 -22.30 -5.22
CA GLU A 122 48.64 -23.09 -5.15
C GLU A 122 48.39 -23.90 -6.43
N TYR A 123 48.72 -23.34 -7.61
CA TYR A 123 48.65 -24.06 -8.87
C TYR A 123 49.53 -25.32 -8.87
N TYR A 124 50.80 -25.20 -8.47
CA TYR A 124 51.74 -26.33 -8.40
C TYR A 124 51.40 -27.34 -7.30
N ARG A 125 50.69 -26.91 -6.24
CA ARG A 125 50.14 -27.81 -5.21
C ARG A 125 48.92 -28.61 -5.69
N GLY A 126 48.37 -28.29 -6.86
CA GLY A 126 47.15 -28.90 -7.38
C GLY A 126 45.85 -28.28 -6.87
N ASN A 127 45.93 -27.17 -6.13
CA ASN A 127 44.77 -26.41 -5.65
C ASN A 127 44.26 -25.48 -6.77
N ILE A 128 43.79 -26.09 -7.86
CA ILE A 128 43.51 -25.41 -9.13
C ILE A 128 42.47 -24.30 -8.99
N ILE A 129 41.40 -24.50 -8.21
CA ILE A 129 40.35 -23.48 -8.01
C ILE A 129 40.90 -22.26 -7.27
N GLU A 130 41.68 -22.49 -6.21
CA GLU A 130 42.23 -21.41 -5.40
C GLU A 130 43.23 -20.59 -6.21
N ALA A 131 44.10 -21.27 -6.96
CA ALA A 131 45.00 -20.62 -7.91
C ALA A 131 44.23 -19.78 -8.93
N ALA A 132 43.19 -20.34 -9.55
CA ALA A 132 42.37 -19.62 -10.54
C ALA A 132 41.69 -18.37 -9.96
N LYS A 133 41.15 -18.46 -8.73
CA LYS A 133 40.57 -17.31 -8.02
C LYS A 133 41.60 -16.21 -7.81
N ILE A 134 42.79 -16.54 -7.28
CA ILE A 134 43.84 -15.55 -7.03
C ILE A 134 44.36 -14.94 -8.34
N PHE A 135 44.52 -15.73 -9.42
CA PHE A 135 44.88 -15.18 -10.73
C PHE A 135 43.82 -14.21 -11.28
N LYS A 136 42.52 -14.51 -11.07
CA LYS A 136 41.45 -13.58 -11.46
C LYS A 136 41.43 -12.32 -10.60
N ASP A 137 41.72 -12.44 -9.30
CA ASP A 137 41.92 -11.28 -8.43
C ASP A 137 43.09 -10.43 -8.92
N VAL A 138 44.21 -11.03 -9.33
CA VAL A 138 45.33 -10.29 -9.95
C VAL A 138 44.87 -9.50 -11.17
N LEU A 139 44.08 -10.11 -12.06
CA LEU A 139 43.54 -9.43 -13.25
C LEU A 139 42.54 -8.31 -12.93
N TRP A 140 41.90 -8.34 -11.76
CA TRP A 140 41.06 -7.22 -11.32
C TRP A 140 41.89 -5.96 -11.01
N PHE A 141 43.12 -6.12 -10.48
CA PHE A 141 44.03 -5.01 -10.17
C PHE A 141 44.94 -4.65 -11.36
N ASP A 142 45.36 -5.64 -12.14
CA ASP A 142 46.23 -5.51 -13.32
C ASP A 142 45.65 -6.37 -14.46
N ASN A 143 44.69 -5.79 -15.19
CA ASN A 143 43.98 -6.47 -16.26
C ASN A 143 44.88 -6.91 -17.42
N ASP A 144 46.08 -6.35 -17.56
CA ASP A 144 47.03 -6.69 -18.62
C ASP A 144 48.15 -7.62 -18.16
N ASN A 145 48.05 -8.16 -16.95
CA ASN A 145 49.00 -9.11 -16.41
C ASN A 145 49.08 -10.37 -17.29
N LYS A 146 50.16 -10.45 -18.10
CA LYS A 146 50.37 -11.56 -19.03
C LYS A 146 50.45 -12.90 -18.31
N GLU A 147 51.12 -12.92 -17.16
CA GLU A 147 51.36 -14.16 -16.42
C GLU A 147 50.06 -14.74 -15.84
N ALA A 148 49.22 -13.91 -15.22
CA ALA A 148 47.92 -14.37 -14.74
C ALA A 148 47.03 -14.89 -15.90
N LYS A 149 47.02 -14.23 -17.06
CA LYS A 149 46.29 -14.71 -18.26
C LYS A 149 46.82 -16.05 -18.74
N GLU A 150 48.15 -16.22 -18.81
CA GLU A 150 48.78 -17.48 -19.22
C GLU A 150 48.45 -18.64 -18.28
N TYR A 151 48.51 -18.43 -16.96
CA TYR A 151 48.19 -19.49 -16.01
C TYR A 151 46.70 -19.84 -16.01
N LEU A 152 45.80 -18.87 -16.19
CA LEU A 152 44.37 -19.16 -16.39
C LEU A 152 44.13 -19.98 -17.66
N ALA A 153 44.80 -19.64 -18.77
CA ALA A 153 44.72 -20.44 -20.00
C ALA A 153 45.25 -21.87 -19.80
N LYS A 154 46.34 -22.06 -19.04
CA LYS A 154 46.85 -23.41 -18.68
C LYS A 154 45.84 -24.19 -17.86
N ILE A 155 45.18 -23.55 -16.89
CA ILE A 155 44.14 -24.17 -16.06
C ILE A 155 42.97 -24.64 -16.93
N GLU A 156 42.51 -23.78 -17.84
CA GLU A 156 41.40 -24.07 -18.75
C GLU A 156 41.75 -25.20 -19.73
N THR A 157 42.96 -25.19 -20.30
CA THR A 157 43.42 -26.22 -21.24
C THR A 157 43.46 -27.62 -20.61
N LYS A 158 43.77 -27.70 -19.30
CA LYS A 158 43.79 -28.97 -18.56
C LYS A 158 42.39 -29.59 -18.41
N LYS A 159 41.33 -28.80 -18.59
CA LYS A 159 39.91 -29.18 -18.57
C LYS A 159 39.61 -30.31 -17.59
N ASN A 160 39.80 -30.02 -16.29
CA ASN A 160 39.62 -31.01 -15.23
C ASN A 160 38.13 -31.36 -15.08
N GLN A 161 37.66 -32.30 -15.89
CA GLN A 161 36.26 -32.67 -16.05
C GLN A 161 35.62 -33.10 -14.73
N PHE A 162 36.33 -33.89 -13.92
CA PHE A 162 35.87 -34.31 -12.59
C PHE A 162 35.58 -33.10 -11.67
N LEU A 163 36.48 -32.10 -11.69
CA LEU A 163 36.32 -30.91 -10.86
C LEU A 163 35.15 -30.05 -11.36
N ILE A 164 35.00 -29.89 -12.67
CA ILE A 164 33.89 -29.18 -13.31
C ILE A 164 32.55 -29.81 -12.92
N GLU A 165 32.41 -31.13 -13.09
CA GLU A 165 31.19 -31.87 -12.76
C GLU A 165 30.85 -31.77 -11.27
N LYS A 166 31.86 -31.86 -10.40
CA LYS A 166 31.69 -31.66 -8.95
C LYS A 166 31.16 -30.27 -8.62
N GLN A 167 31.71 -29.20 -9.22
CA GLN A 167 31.23 -27.84 -8.98
C GLN A 167 29.83 -27.60 -9.56
N ILE A 168 29.51 -28.16 -10.74
CA ILE A 168 28.15 -28.13 -11.30
C ILE A 168 27.16 -28.80 -10.34
N SER A 169 27.52 -29.97 -9.79
CA SER A 169 26.67 -30.66 -8.82
C SER A 169 26.41 -29.80 -7.58
N PHE A 170 27.44 -29.19 -7.00
CA PHE A 170 27.25 -28.29 -5.85
C PHE A 170 26.42 -27.05 -6.22
N GLY A 171 26.69 -26.42 -7.36
CA GLY A 171 25.94 -25.25 -7.83
C GLY A 171 24.45 -25.55 -7.99
N LYS A 172 24.09 -26.71 -8.54
CA LYS A 172 22.70 -27.19 -8.66
C LYS A 172 22.06 -27.46 -7.31
N THR A 173 22.79 -28.08 -6.37
CA THR A 173 22.29 -28.32 -5.01
C THR A 173 21.97 -27.00 -4.30
N PHE A 174 22.90 -26.03 -4.31
CA PHE A 174 22.66 -24.71 -3.72
C PHE A 174 21.52 -23.97 -4.42
N PHE A 175 21.42 -24.07 -5.75
CA PHE A 175 20.31 -23.51 -6.51
C PHE A 175 18.96 -24.06 -6.03
N ASN A 176 18.84 -25.39 -5.91
CA ASN A 176 17.59 -26.01 -5.46
C ASN A 176 17.25 -25.67 -4.01
N GLN A 177 18.26 -25.39 -3.17
CA GLN A 177 18.08 -24.91 -1.80
C GLN A 177 17.76 -23.41 -1.71
N LYS A 178 17.64 -22.71 -2.84
CA LYS A 178 17.49 -21.24 -2.93
C LYS A 178 18.66 -20.44 -2.37
N ASP A 179 19.81 -21.09 -2.20
CA ASP A 179 21.06 -20.44 -1.82
C ASP A 179 21.75 -19.92 -3.08
N TRP A 180 21.19 -18.84 -3.64
CA TRP A 180 21.63 -18.25 -4.90
C TRP A 180 23.06 -17.72 -4.85
N PHE A 181 23.53 -17.30 -3.67
CA PHE A 181 24.89 -16.79 -3.49
C PHE A 181 25.93 -17.90 -3.64
N ASN A 182 25.77 -18.99 -2.89
CA ASN A 182 26.69 -20.12 -3.02
C ASN A 182 26.56 -20.81 -4.38
N SER A 183 25.33 -20.84 -4.95
CA SER A 183 25.11 -21.31 -6.31
C SER A 183 25.91 -20.51 -7.34
N LYS A 184 25.84 -19.17 -7.26
CA LYS A 184 26.61 -18.25 -8.12
C LYS A 184 28.09 -18.56 -8.05
N GLU A 185 28.65 -18.63 -6.84
CA GLU A 185 30.07 -18.89 -6.62
C GLU A 185 30.51 -20.19 -7.30
N LYS A 186 29.72 -21.28 -7.21
CA LYS A 186 30.08 -22.56 -7.82
C LYS A 186 30.06 -22.50 -9.34
N PHE A 187 29.07 -21.83 -9.95
CA PHE A 187 29.01 -21.69 -11.40
C PHE A 187 30.05 -20.71 -11.94
N GLU A 188 30.40 -19.66 -11.19
CA GLU A 188 31.53 -18.81 -11.55
C GLU A 188 32.85 -19.59 -11.55
N ILE A 189 33.07 -20.48 -10.56
CA ILE A 189 34.23 -21.38 -10.56
C ILE A 189 34.21 -22.30 -11.79
N VAL A 190 33.06 -22.82 -12.22
CA VAL A 190 32.97 -23.60 -13.46
C VAL A 190 33.45 -22.77 -14.66
N LEU A 191 33.04 -21.51 -14.77
CA LEU A 191 33.52 -20.61 -15.84
C LEU A 191 35.00 -20.22 -15.71
N LEU A 192 35.62 -20.37 -14.55
CA LEU A 192 37.08 -20.26 -14.42
C LEU A 192 37.82 -21.48 -14.99
N LEU A 193 37.19 -22.65 -14.92
CA LEU A 193 37.77 -23.92 -15.37
C LEU A 193 37.44 -24.23 -16.83
N ASP A 194 36.30 -23.76 -17.32
CA ASP A 194 35.77 -23.93 -18.67
C ASP A 194 34.89 -22.71 -19.02
N SER A 195 35.48 -21.72 -19.68
CA SER A 195 34.78 -20.45 -19.99
C SER A 195 33.57 -20.63 -20.92
N ASN A 196 33.55 -21.72 -21.68
CA ASN A 196 32.48 -22.05 -22.63
C ASN A 196 31.43 -23.00 -22.05
N ASN A 197 31.43 -23.22 -20.74
CA ASN A 197 30.48 -24.12 -20.10
C ASN A 197 29.03 -23.56 -20.14
N GLU A 198 28.24 -24.06 -21.09
CA GLU A 198 26.86 -23.59 -21.29
C GLU A 198 25.94 -23.87 -20.10
N THR A 199 26.21 -24.91 -19.30
CA THR A 199 25.42 -25.16 -18.09
C THR A 199 25.65 -24.06 -17.07
N ALA A 200 26.91 -23.72 -16.79
CA ALA A 200 27.23 -22.65 -15.84
C ALA A 200 26.68 -21.29 -16.28
N LYS A 201 26.80 -20.94 -17.56
CA LYS A 201 26.22 -19.68 -18.10
C LYS A 201 24.71 -19.59 -17.85
N ARG A 202 23.95 -20.64 -18.21
CA ARG A 202 22.49 -20.68 -18.00
C ARG A 202 22.10 -20.55 -16.54
N TYR A 203 22.78 -21.25 -15.63
CA TYR A 203 22.47 -21.14 -14.21
C TYR A 203 22.84 -19.78 -13.63
N LEU A 204 23.92 -19.14 -14.09
CA LEU A 204 24.27 -17.78 -13.68
C LEU A 204 23.22 -16.76 -14.14
N GLU A 205 22.71 -16.88 -15.37
CA GLU A 205 21.59 -16.05 -15.84
C GLU A 205 20.34 -16.22 -14.96
N MET A 206 19.99 -17.46 -14.61
CA MET A 206 18.87 -17.73 -13.71
C MET A 206 19.10 -17.14 -12.30
N VAL A 207 20.32 -17.23 -11.78
CA VAL A 207 20.68 -16.66 -10.48
C VAL A 207 20.62 -15.12 -10.51
N ASP A 208 21.12 -14.49 -11.56
CA ASP A 208 21.07 -13.03 -11.72
C ASP A 208 19.63 -12.52 -11.86
N LEU A 209 18.76 -13.29 -12.53
CA LEU A 209 17.32 -13.04 -12.54
C LEU A 209 16.73 -13.11 -11.13
N LYS A 210 17.10 -14.12 -10.32
CA LYS A 210 16.65 -14.23 -8.92
C LYS A 210 17.11 -13.05 -8.05
N PHE A 211 18.35 -12.62 -8.19
CA PHE A 211 18.82 -11.42 -7.49
C PHE A 211 18.07 -10.15 -7.92
N SER A 212 17.77 -10.01 -9.21
CA SER A 212 17.00 -8.88 -9.73
C SER A 212 15.58 -8.86 -9.15
N GLN A 213 14.92 -10.01 -9.12
CA GLN A 213 13.59 -10.17 -8.51
C GLN A 213 13.60 -9.84 -7.01
N MET A 214 14.62 -10.30 -6.25
CA MET A 214 14.76 -9.97 -4.82
C MET A 214 14.94 -8.47 -4.60
N LYS A 215 15.80 -7.82 -5.37
CA LYS A 215 16.02 -6.37 -5.28
C LYS A 215 14.76 -5.57 -5.62
N GLU A 216 14.01 -6.02 -6.62
CA GLU A 216 12.73 -5.40 -6.99
C GLU A 216 11.67 -5.59 -5.90
N ALA A 217 11.58 -6.79 -5.31
CA ALA A 217 10.72 -7.06 -4.17
C ALA A 217 11.06 -6.19 -2.96
N GLU A 218 12.34 -6.00 -2.62
CA GLU A 218 12.77 -5.09 -1.56
C GLU A 218 12.37 -3.64 -1.83
N ARG A 219 12.47 -3.19 -3.09
CA ARG A 219 12.04 -1.85 -3.49
C ARG A 219 10.54 -1.66 -3.32
N PHE A 220 9.72 -2.60 -3.84
CA PHE A 220 8.28 -2.56 -3.65
C PHE A 220 7.88 -2.62 -2.18
N PHE A 221 8.60 -3.39 -1.37
CA PHE A 221 8.34 -3.47 0.07
C PHE A 221 8.62 -2.14 0.78
N ALA A 222 9.72 -1.46 0.45
CA ALA A 222 10.04 -0.14 0.99
C ALA A 222 9.02 0.92 0.55
N GLU A 223 8.63 0.93 -0.73
CA GLU A 223 7.58 1.81 -1.25
C GLU A 223 6.22 1.52 -0.57
N GLY A 224 5.89 0.24 -0.36
CA GLY A 224 4.66 -0.19 0.32
C GLY A 224 4.60 0.32 1.76
N LYS A 225 5.71 0.21 2.50
CA LYS A 225 5.84 0.79 3.86
C LYS A 225 5.63 2.31 3.85
N PHE A 226 6.22 3.01 2.89
CA PHE A 226 6.06 4.46 2.75
C PHE A 226 4.60 4.87 2.53
N PHE A 227 3.86 4.17 1.67
CA PHE A 227 2.43 4.45 1.46
C PHE A 227 1.58 4.06 2.67
N TYR A 228 1.92 2.96 3.35
CA TYR A 228 1.26 2.53 4.58
C TYR A 228 1.36 3.59 5.68
N GLU A 229 2.55 4.17 5.90
CA GLU A 229 2.77 5.23 6.89
C GLU A 229 2.02 6.53 6.56
N ARG A 230 1.70 6.76 5.29
CA ARG A 230 0.87 7.89 4.82
C ARG A 230 -0.62 7.58 4.84
N ASN A 231 -1.04 6.42 5.35
CA ASN A 231 -2.41 5.92 5.34
C ASN A 231 -3.02 5.78 3.93
N ASP A 232 -2.18 5.71 2.89
CA ASP A 232 -2.59 5.37 1.51
C ASP A 232 -2.57 3.84 1.39
N TYR A 233 -3.52 3.22 2.09
CA TYR A 233 -3.57 1.77 2.28
C TYR A 233 -3.84 1.02 0.96
N GLU A 234 -4.59 1.62 0.04
CA GLU A 234 -4.90 1.03 -1.26
C GLU A 234 -3.64 0.85 -2.12
N LYS A 235 -2.75 1.86 -2.16
CA LYS A 235 -1.45 1.72 -2.86
C LYS A 235 -0.49 0.79 -2.12
N ALA A 236 -0.45 0.89 -0.79
CA ALA A 236 0.38 0.00 0.03
C ALA A 236 0.02 -1.47 -0.22
N PHE A 237 -1.28 -1.80 -0.28
CA PHE A 237 -1.79 -3.14 -0.55
C PHE A 237 -1.25 -3.68 -1.89
N ALA A 238 -1.42 -2.92 -2.98
CA ALA A 238 -0.97 -3.33 -4.31
C ALA A 238 0.56 -3.54 -4.38
N LEU A 239 1.33 -2.74 -3.63
CA LEU A 239 2.78 -2.92 -3.56
C LEU A 239 3.17 -4.17 -2.76
N PHE A 240 2.52 -4.45 -1.63
CA PHE A 240 2.77 -5.67 -0.86
C PHE A 240 2.36 -6.94 -1.61
N GLU A 241 1.31 -6.90 -2.43
CA GLU A 241 0.96 -8.02 -3.33
C GLU A 241 2.09 -8.32 -4.33
N LYS A 242 2.66 -7.29 -4.95
CA LYS A 242 3.81 -7.46 -5.86
C LYS A 242 5.03 -8.06 -5.16
N VAL A 243 5.25 -7.71 -3.89
CA VAL A 243 6.33 -8.33 -3.10
C VAL A 243 6.08 -9.84 -2.95
N LEU A 244 4.85 -10.25 -2.67
CA LEU A 244 4.50 -11.66 -2.51
C LEU A 244 4.45 -12.42 -3.85
N GLU A 245 4.18 -11.74 -4.97
CA GLU A 245 4.30 -12.32 -6.31
C GLU A 245 5.76 -12.67 -6.62
N LEU A 246 6.70 -11.78 -6.29
CA LEU A 246 8.14 -11.99 -6.51
C LEU A 246 8.79 -12.87 -5.45
N ASN A 247 8.33 -12.79 -4.21
CA ASN A 247 8.81 -13.55 -3.06
C ASN A 247 7.64 -14.00 -2.17
N PRO A 248 7.01 -15.15 -2.50
CA PRO A 248 5.85 -15.67 -1.75
C PRO A 248 6.14 -16.00 -0.28
N GLU A 249 7.41 -16.19 0.10
CA GLU A 249 7.83 -16.54 1.47
C GLU A 249 8.13 -15.30 2.33
N ASN A 250 7.90 -14.08 1.82
CA ASN A 250 8.13 -12.86 2.57
C ASN A 250 7.05 -12.65 3.66
N THR A 251 7.36 -13.13 4.87
CA THR A 251 6.48 -13.04 6.04
C THR A 251 6.18 -11.62 6.47
N GLU A 252 7.10 -10.68 6.26
CA GLU A 252 6.84 -9.28 6.58
C GLU A 252 5.82 -8.67 5.61
N ALA A 253 5.98 -8.89 4.30
CA ALA A 253 5.03 -8.42 3.30
C ALA A 253 3.63 -8.99 3.52
N ASP A 254 3.52 -10.28 3.84
CA ASP A 254 2.24 -10.91 4.21
C ASP A 254 1.62 -10.25 5.45
N ARG A 255 2.41 -10.01 6.50
CA ARG A 255 1.93 -9.30 7.69
C ARG A 255 1.43 -7.90 7.35
N TYR A 256 2.19 -7.13 6.58
CA TYR A 256 1.81 -5.78 6.16
C TYR A 256 0.56 -5.80 5.28
N LEU A 257 0.41 -6.79 4.40
CA LEU A 257 -0.79 -6.96 3.58
C LEU A 257 -2.03 -7.12 4.48
N ARG A 258 -1.98 -8.02 5.47
CA ARG A 258 -3.09 -8.22 6.44
C ARG A 258 -3.42 -6.95 7.23
N LEU A 259 -2.39 -6.23 7.70
CA LEU A 259 -2.57 -4.96 8.40
C LEU A 259 -3.25 -3.92 7.50
N THR A 260 -2.80 -3.82 6.25
CA THR A 260 -3.33 -2.89 5.26
C THR A 260 -4.79 -3.21 4.92
N THR A 261 -5.13 -4.48 4.67
CA THR A 261 -6.51 -4.92 4.46
C THR A 261 -7.42 -4.55 5.62
N LYS A 262 -6.96 -4.77 6.85
CA LYS A 262 -7.72 -4.37 8.05
C LYS A 262 -7.96 -2.86 8.10
N GLN A 263 -6.99 -2.04 7.73
CA GLN A 263 -7.15 -0.59 7.72
C GLN A 263 -8.10 -0.10 6.63
N ILE A 264 -8.05 -0.71 5.44
CA ILE A 264 -9.02 -0.43 4.35
C ILE A 264 -10.44 -0.73 4.83
N GLU A 265 -10.65 -1.88 5.48
CA GLU A 265 -11.95 -2.28 6.00
C GLU A 265 -12.46 -1.31 7.09
N LEU A 266 -11.60 -0.93 8.04
CA LEU A 266 -11.95 0.06 9.07
C LEU A 266 -12.31 1.42 8.48
N LYS A 267 -11.60 1.86 7.43
CA LYS A 267 -11.88 3.11 6.72
C LYS A 267 -13.25 3.04 6.03
N LYS A 268 -13.58 1.95 5.34
CA LYS A 268 -14.89 1.74 4.71
C LYS A 268 -16.03 1.74 5.73
N GLN A 269 -15.88 0.98 6.82
CA GLN A 269 -16.88 0.94 7.90
C GLN A 269 -17.11 2.33 8.51
N LYS A 270 -16.03 3.12 8.68
CA LYS A 270 -16.14 4.49 9.16
C LYS A 270 -16.88 5.38 8.15
N GLU A 271 -16.54 5.31 6.87
CA GLU A 271 -17.22 6.08 5.81
C GLU A 271 -18.71 5.72 5.69
N GLU A 272 -19.06 4.44 5.79
CA GLU A 272 -20.46 3.98 5.81
C GLU A 272 -21.20 4.51 7.04
N LYS A 273 -20.57 4.46 8.22
CA LYS A 273 -21.13 5.02 9.44
C LYS A 273 -21.33 6.53 9.36
N ASP A 274 -20.36 7.26 8.81
CA ASP A 274 -20.44 8.72 8.64
C ASP A 274 -21.54 9.11 7.65
N LYS A 275 -21.69 8.36 6.54
CA LYS A 275 -22.81 8.54 5.59
C LYS A 275 -24.15 8.23 6.25
N ALA A 276 -24.28 7.11 6.94
CA ALA A 276 -25.50 6.73 7.64
C ALA A 276 -25.89 7.79 8.68
N LYS A 277 -24.90 8.35 9.39
CA LYS A 277 -25.12 9.46 10.33
C LYS A 277 -25.66 10.71 9.64
N GLN A 278 -25.11 11.12 8.50
CA GLN A 278 -25.61 12.27 7.74
C GLN A 278 -27.05 12.07 7.27
N VAL A 279 -27.36 10.88 6.71
CA VAL A 279 -28.72 10.54 6.27
C VAL A 279 -29.68 10.51 7.46
N PHE A 280 -29.22 10.03 8.62
CA PHE A 280 -30.01 10.02 9.84
C PHE A 280 -30.34 11.44 10.33
N GLU A 281 -29.35 12.32 10.40
CA GLU A 281 -29.54 13.73 10.80
C GLU A 281 -30.50 14.46 9.85
N GLU A 282 -30.37 14.23 8.54
CA GLU A 282 -31.29 14.76 7.53
C GLU A 282 -32.72 14.21 7.70
N ALA A 283 -32.87 12.91 7.93
CA ALA A 283 -34.18 12.29 8.16
C ALA A 283 -34.87 12.85 9.41
N VAL A 284 -34.12 13.10 10.48
CA VAL A 284 -34.62 13.74 11.71
C VAL A 284 -35.06 15.18 11.43
N LEU A 285 -34.30 15.94 10.62
CA LEU A 285 -34.69 17.29 10.22
C LEU A 285 -35.99 17.29 9.40
N LEU A 286 -36.13 16.39 8.43
CA LEU A 286 -37.36 16.23 7.64
C LEU A 286 -38.55 15.86 8.54
N PHE A 287 -38.33 14.97 9.51
CA PHE A 287 -39.35 14.61 10.49
C PHE A 287 -39.82 15.83 11.30
N ASN A 288 -38.87 16.61 11.83
CA ASN A 288 -39.17 17.79 12.65
C ASN A 288 -39.81 18.94 11.86
N THR A 289 -39.54 19.03 10.56
CA THR A 289 -40.15 20.01 9.65
C THR A 289 -41.50 19.56 9.08
N GLY A 290 -41.99 18.37 9.46
CA GLY A 290 -43.29 17.85 9.04
C GLY A 290 -43.29 17.15 7.67
N GLN A 291 -42.13 16.99 7.03
CA GLN A 291 -41.97 16.25 5.77
C GLN A 291 -41.91 14.73 6.04
N ILE A 292 -42.95 14.20 6.69
CA ILE A 292 -42.96 12.84 7.28
C ILE A 292 -42.74 11.75 6.24
N ASN A 293 -43.33 11.86 5.05
CA ASN A 293 -43.18 10.84 4.01
C ASN A 293 -41.74 10.73 3.50
N GLU A 294 -40.99 11.84 3.42
CA GLU A 294 -39.59 11.84 3.00
C GLU A 294 -38.68 11.34 4.12
N ALA A 295 -38.94 11.78 5.36
CA ALA A 295 -38.28 11.27 6.54
C ALA A 295 -38.41 9.74 6.65
N TYR A 296 -39.63 9.21 6.44
CA TYR A 296 -39.90 7.78 6.48
C TYR A 296 -39.09 6.98 5.45
N LYS A 297 -38.93 7.51 4.23
CA LYS A 297 -38.10 6.88 3.19
C LYS A 297 -36.63 6.80 3.61
N LYS A 298 -36.06 7.90 4.13
CA LYS A 298 -34.66 7.93 4.58
C LYS A 298 -34.41 7.05 5.81
N PHE A 299 -35.34 7.01 6.77
CA PHE A 299 -35.20 6.07 7.88
C PHE A 299 -35.24 4.60 7.43
N LYS A 300 -36.05 4.26 6.42
CA LYS A 300 -36.03 2.91 5.84
C LYS A 300 -34.74 2.58 5.10
N GLU A 301 -34.10 3.56 4.47
CA GLU A 301 -32.78 3.40 3.84
C GLU A 301 -31.73 3.03 4.89
N ILE A 302 -31.67 3.76 6.00
CA ILE A 302 -30.72 3.48 7.09
C ILE A 302 -30.98 2.12 7.74
N LYS A 303 -32.26 1.73 7.90
CA LYS A 303 -32.63 0.41 8.47
C LYS A 303 -32.05 -0.78 7.69
N GLN A 304 -31.72 -0.62 6.40
CA GLN A 304 -31.09 -1.68 5.61
C GLN A 304 -29.60 -1.87 5.94
N THR A 305 -28.98 -0.89 6.61
CA THR A 305 -27.54 -0.91 6.96
C THR A 305 -27.26 -1.54 8.33
N ASP A 306 -28.29 -1.91 9.09
CA ASP A 306 -28.22 -2.35 10.49
C ASP A 306 -27.58 -1.34 11.48
N LEU A 307 -27.31 -0.11 11.02
CA LEU A 307 -26.82 0.99 11.85
C LEU A 307 -27.98 1.74 12.49
N TYR A 308 -27.80 2.20 13.74
CA TYR A 308 -28.79 3.00 14.49
C TYR A 308 -30.17 2.32 14.64
N ASN A 309 -30.20 0.99 14.69
CA ASN A 309 -31.44 0.20 14.59
C ASN A 309 -32.50 0.63 15.63
N ASP A 310 -32.13 0.86 16.88
CA ASP A 310 -33.08 1.22 17.93
C ASP A 310 -33.68 2.61 17.68
N GLU A 311 -32.86 3.61 17.40
CA GLU A 311 -33.33 4.98 17.14
C GLU A 311 -34.15 5.06 15.85
N VAL A 312 -33.67 4.43 14.77
CA VAL A 312 -34.35 4.38 13.48
C VAL A 312 -35.72 3.71 13.62
N ASN A 313 -35.83 2.61 14.36
CA ASN A 313 -37.12 1.93 14.59
C ASN A 313 -38.12 2.80 15.35
N ILE A 314 -37.66 3.61 16.31
CA ILE A 314 -38.51 4.57 17.02
C ILE A 314 -39.05 5.63 16.04
N TYR A 315 -38.19 6.20 15.19
CA TYR A 315 -38.62 7.20 14.22
C TYR A 315 -39.52 6.64 13.13
N ILE A 316 -39.25 5.43 12.64
CA ILE A 316 -40.11 4.70 11.69
C ILE A 316 -41.52 4.53 12.28
N SER A 317 -41.63 4.02 13.51
CA SER A 317 -42.92 3.85 14.19
C SER A 317 -43.69 5.18 14.32
N ARG A 318 -42.98 6.27 14.63
CA ARG A 318 -43.58 7.62 14.71
C ARG A 318 -44.04 8.12 13.35
N CYS A 319 -43.26 7.90 12.29
CA CYS A 319 -43.65 8.23 10.92
C CYS A 319 -44.88 7.44 10.50
N GLU A 320 -44.90 6.12 10.74
CA GLU A 320 -46.01 5.22 10.40
C GLU A 320 -47.30 5.65 11.09
N LYS A 321 -47.22 6.03 12.37
CA LYS A 321 -48.36 6.60 13.10
C LYS A 321 -48.86 7.90 12.45
N ASN A 322 -47.98 8.86 12.17
CA ASN A 322 -48.36 10.13 11.55
C ASN A 322 -48.98 9.94 10.15
N ILE A 323 -48.37 9.10 9.31
CA ILE A 323 -48.88 8.79 7.96
C ILE A 323 -50.22 8.04 8.07
N SER A 324 -50.36 7.11 9.02
CA SER A 324 -51.63 6.44 9.30
C SER A 324 -52.72 7.44 9.69
N ASP A 325 -52.42 8.39 10.57
CA ASP A 325 -53.38 9.39 11.04
C ASP A 325 -53.82 10.31 9.87
N GLU A 326 -52.92 10.65 8.94
CA GLU A 326 -53.23 11.40 7.73
C GLU A 326 -54.19 10.63 6.81
N TYR A 327 -53.89 9.36 6.51
CA TYR A 327 -54.79 8.50 5.74
C TYR A 327 -56.14 8.30 6.44
N CYS A 328 -56.15 8.18 7.76
CA CYS A 328 -57.39 8.06 8.54
C CYS A 328 -58.25 9.33 8.38
N ARG A 329 -57.67 10.53 8.53
CA ARG A 329 -58.39 11.81 8.32
C ARG A 329 -58.93 11.94 6.89
N SER A 330 -58.13 11.59 5.88
CA SER A 330 -58.57 11.57 4.48
C SER A 330 -59.72 10.58 4.24
N GLY A 331 -59.61 9.37 4.81
CA GLY A 331 -60.63 8.34 4.75
C GLY A 331 -61.96 8.78 5.38
N ILE A 332 -61.91 9.46 6.53
CA ILE A 332 -63.11 10.02 7.19
C ILE A 332 -63.79 11.04 6.29
N LYS A 333 -63.03 12.00 5.75
CA LYS A 333 -63.57 13.01 4.82
C LYS A 333 -64.24 12.36 3.60
N LYS A 334 -63.59 11.38 2.97
CA LYS A 334 -64.16 10.65 1.82
C LYS A 334 -65.39 9.82 2.20
N TYR A 335 -65.41 9.27 3.41
CA TYR A 335 -66.56 8.54 3.94
C TYR A 335 -67.77 9.48 4.10
N ASP A 336 -67.55 10.66 4.67
CA ASP A 336 -68.58 11.69 4.86
C ASP A 336 -69.11 12.21 3.52
N ASP A 337 -68.22 12.34 2.52
CA ASP A 337 -68.55 12.66 1.12
C ASP A 337 -69.26 11.50 0.38
N LYS A 338 -69.54 10.37 1.06
CA LYS A 338 -70.15 9.14 0.52
C LYS A 338 -69.30 8.44 -0.56
N LYS A 339 -68.03 8.79 -0.68
CA LYS A 339 -67.05 8.14 -1.58
C LYS A 339 -66.46 6.89 -0.93
N TYR A 340 -67.32 5.93 -0.60
CA TYR A 340 -66.95 4.77 0.23
C TYR A 340 -65.82 3.90 -0.33
N LEU A 341 -65.75 3.74 -1.66
CA LEU A 341 -64.69 2.98 -2.31
C LEU A 341 -63.31 3.66 -2.22
N GLU A 342 -63.25 4.99 -2.20
CA GLU A 342 -61.99 5.70 -2.00
C GLU A 342 -61.63 5.75 -0.51
N ALA A 343 -62.63 5.89 0.37
CA ALA A 343 -62.45 5.89 1.81
C ALA A 343 -61.84 4.57 2.31
N ILE A 344 -62.32 3.42 1.81
CA ILE A 344 -61.80 2.12 2.25
C ILE A 344 -60.33 1.93 1.88
N GLU A 345 -59.87 2.44 0.74
CA GLU A 345 -58.46 2.34 0.35
C GLU A 345 -57.56 3.16 1.29
N ASP A 346 -57.99 4.36 1.69
CA ASP A 346 -57.27 5.17 2.68
C ASP A 346 -57.24 4.49 4.05
N PHE A 347 -58.37 3.95 4.53
CA PHE A 347 -58.38 3.23 5.82
C PHE A 347 -57.56 1.94 5.80
N LYS A 348 -57.50 1.23 4.66
CA LYS A 348 -56.61 0.08 4.50
C LYS A 348 -55.14 0.50 4.61
N LYS A 349 -54.73 1.59 3.96
CA LYS A 349 -53.37 2.14 4.07
C LYS A 349 -53.07 2.55 5.52
N ALA A 350 -53.97 3.27 6.18
CA ALA A 350 -53.83 3.62 7.59
C ALA A 350 -53.63 2.38 8.47
N ASN A 351 -54.50 1.38 8.33
CA ASN A 351 -54.43 0.15 9.12
C ASN A 351 -53.17 -0.69 8.84
N SER A 352 -52.63 -0.63 7.62
CA SER A 352 -51.38 -1.32 7.28
C SER A 352 -50.14 -0.72 7.96
N LEU A 353 -50.18 0.58 8.26
CA LEU A 353 -49.10 1.32 8.90
C LEU A 353 -49.23 1.33 10.43
N ASN A 354 -50.46 1.37 10.94
CA ASN A 354 -50.73 1.31 12.37
C ASN A 354 -51.96 0.43 12.64
N GLN A 355 -51.71 -0.82 13.00
CA GLN A 355 -52.76 -1.81 13.27
C GLN A 355 -53.49 -1.54 14.60
N ASP A 356 -52.99 -0.68 15.48
CA ASP A 356 -53.62 -0.39 16.77
C ASP A 356 -54.54 0.84 16.73
N GLY A 357 -54.69 1.47 15.57
CA GLY A 357 -55.59 2.61 15.37
C GLY A 357 -57.06 2.27 15.62
N THR A 358 -57.59 2.67 16.78
CA THR A 358 -58.99 2.43 17.18
C THR A 358 -59.99 3.08 16.23
N VAL A 359 -59.72 4.33 15.81
CA VAL A 359 -60.56 5.09 14.86
C VAL A 359 -60.62 4.39 13.51
N THR A 360 -59.48 4.01 12.94
CA THR A 360 -59.40 3.30 11.65
C THR A 360 -60.21 2.00 11.68
N LYS A 361 -60.07 1.21 12.76
CA LYS A 361 -60.85 -0.03 12.96
C LYS A 361 -62.36 0.23 13.01
N GLU A 362 -62.78 1.30 13.70
CA GLU A 362 -64.19 1.68 13.79
C GLU A 362 -64.77 2.02 12.41
N TYR A 363 -64.07 2.83 11.62
CA TYR A 363 -64.52 3.20 10.27
C TYR A 363 -64.49 2.03 9.28
N LEU A 364 -63.52 1.13 9.39
CA LEU A 364 -63.54 -0.13 8.63
C LEU A 364 -64.77 -0.97 8.97
N LYS A 365 -65.19 -1.02 10.24
CA LYS A 365 -66.44 -1.67 10.64
C LYS A 365 -67.68 -0.96 10.06
N LYS A 366 -67.72 0.38 10.09
CA LYS A 366 -68.80 1.15 9.46
C LYS A 366 -68.90 0.88 7.95
N LEU A 367 -67.77 0.78 7.25
CA LEU A 367 -67.72 0.43 5.83
C LEU A 367 -68.18 -1.01 5.55
N LYS A 368 -67.91 -1.96 6.45
CA LYS A 368 -68.49 -3.31 6.38
C LYS A 368 -70.02 -3.26 6.47
N ASN A 369 -70.58 -2.49 7.40
CA ASN A 369 -72.04 -2.32 7.47
C ASN A 369 -72.61 -1.65 6.21
N LYS A 370 -71.88 -0.71 5.60
CA LYS A 370 -72.25 -0.14 4.29
C LYS A 370 -72.23 -1.19 3.17
N ALA A 371 -71.31 -2.14 3.22
CA ALA A 371 -71.32 -3.26 2.28
C ALA A 371 -72.65 -4.04 2.35
N ASP A 372 -73.15 -4.31 3.56
CA ASP A 372 -74.43 -5.00 3.77
C ASP A 372 -75.61 -4.19 3.23
N GLU A 373 -75.61 -2.87 3.42
CA GLU A 373 -76.63 -1.96 2.84
C GLU A 373 -76.63 -2.03 1.30
N PHE A 374 -75.45 -1.95 0.67
CA PHE A 374 -75.32 -2.08 -0.78
C PHE A 374 -75.76 -3.47 -1.26
N TYR A 375 -75.51 -4.53 -0.49
CA TYR A 375 -76.02 -5.86 -0.81
C TYR A 375 -77.55 -5.91 -0.83
N ILE A 376 -78.20 -5.34 0.19
CA ILE A 376 -79.66 -5.24 0.27
C ILE A 376 -80.23 -4.39 -0.89
N LEU A 377 -79.59 -3.27 -1.23
CA LEU A 377 -79.97 -2.46 -2.39
C LEU A 377 -79.86 -3.24 -3.70
N GLY A 378 -78.80 -4.06 -3.85
CA GLY A 378 -78.66 -4.94 -5.01
C GLY A 378 -79.80 -5.96 -5.11
N LYS A 379 -80.22 -6.57 -3.99
CA LYS A 379 -81.39 -7.45 -3.96
C LYS A 379 -82.68 -6.73 -4.36
N LYS A 380 -82.87 -5.48 -3.90
CA LYS A 380 -84.04 -4.65 -4.22
C LYS A 380 -84.09 -4.27 -5.70
N GLU A 381 -82.96 -3.92 -6.31
CA GLU A 381 -82.90 -3.62 -7.74
C GLU A 381 -83.09 -4.89 -8.59
N TYR A 382 -82.60 -6.03 -8.12
CA TYR A 382 -82.81 -7.33 -8.76
C TYR A 382 -84.30 -7.71 -8.78
N SER A 383 -85.04 -7.51 -7.68
CA SER A 383 -86.48 -7.78 -7.65
C SER A 383 -87.30 -6.87 -8.58
N LYS A 384 -86.80 -5.65 -8.85
CA LYS A 384 -87.35 -4.74 -9.88
C LYS A 384 -86.92 -5.10 -11.31
N LYS A 385 -86.25 -6.24 -11.53
CA LYS A 385 -85.66 -6.66 -12.81
C LYS A 385 -84.56 -5.73 -13.34
N ASN A 386 -84.04 -4.81 -12.52
CA ASN A 386 -82.91 -3.93 -12.88
C ASN A 386 -81.56 -4.63 -12.60
N VAL A 387 -81.24 -5.64 -13.41
CA VAL A 387 -80.09 -6.52 -13.20
C VAL A 387 -78.75 -5.77 -13.25
N LYS A 388 -78.62 -4.74 -14.10
CA LYS A 388 -77.39 -3.94 -14.18
C LYS A 388 -77.10 -3.19 -12.87
N ALA A 389 -78.12 -2.56 -12.29
CA ALA A 389 -77.97 -1.88 -11.00
C ALA A 389 -77.75 -2.86 -9.84
N ALA A 390 -78.37 -4.05 -9.88
CA ALA A 390 -78.15 -5.10 -8.89
C ALA A 390 -76.68 -5.54 -8.85
N ILE A 391 -76.10 -5.85 -10.02
CA ILE A 391 -74.69 -6.22 -10.17
C ILE A 391 -73.78 -5.13 -9.61
N LYS A 392 -73.99 -3.86 -10.00
CA LYS A 392 -73.17 -2.73 -9.54
C LYS A 392 -73.16 -2.61 -8.01
N ASN A 393 -74.33 -2.73 -7.37
CA ASN A 393 -74.44 -2.65 -5.92
C ASN A 393 -73.74 -3.81 -5.21
N TRP A 394 -73.87 -5.04 -5.72
CA TRP A 394 -73.15 -6.19 -5.17
C TRP A 394 -71.63 -6.09 -5.37
N GLU A 395 -71.17 -5.54 -6.49
CA GLU A 395 -69.74 -5.29 -6.72
C GLU A 395 -69.18 -4.26 -5.73
N ILE A 396 -69.95 -3.21 -5.42
CA ILE A 396 -69.58 -2.24 -4.38
C ILE A 396 -69.52 -2.94 -3.02
N ALA A 397 -70.52 -3.76 -2.67
CA ALA A 397 -70.53 -4.52 -1.41
C ALA A 397 -69.28 -5.39 -1.24
N ILE A 398 -68.86 -6.11 -2.29
CA ILE A 398 -67.65 -6.94 -2.25
C ILE A 398 -66.37 -6.09 -2.13
N LYS A 399 -66.29 -4.95 -2.83
CA LYS A 399 -65.11 -4.07 -2.72
C LYS A 399 -64.98 -3.49 -1.32
N LEU A 400 -66.11 -3.16 -0.67
CA LEU A 400 -66.16 -2.65 0.70
C LEU A 400 -65.93 -3.74 1.76
N ASN A 401 -66.37 -4.96 1.49
CA ASN A 401 -66.12 -6.12 2.33
C ASN A 401 -65.76 -7.33 1.45
N PRO A 402 -64.46 -7.57 1.21
CA PRO A 402 -64.02 -8.72 0.40
C PRO A 402 -64.46 -10.07 0.93
N GLU A 403 -64.88 -10.18 2.19
CA GLU A 403 -65.35 -11.41 2.82
C GLU A 403 -66.88 -11.60 2.74
N HIS A 404 -67.62 -10.67 2.11
CA HIS A 404 -69.08 -10.75 2.02
C HIS A 404 -69.55 -11.89 1.10
N LYS A 405 -69.91 -13.03 1.72
CA LYS A 405 -70.24 -14.29 1.02
C LYS A 405 -71.51 -14.20 0.19
N GLU A 406 -72.52 -13.53 0.73
CA GLU A 406 -73.85 -13.42 0.13
C GLU A 406 -73.83 -12.57 -1.14
N ALA A 407 -73.10 -11.45 -1.13
CA ALA A 407 -72.92 -10.60 -2.31
C ALA A 407 -72.16 -11.33 -3.43
N LYS A 408 -71.12 -12.12 -3.09
CA LYS A 408 -70.39 -12.98 -4.05
C LYS A 408 -71.31 -14.02 -4.69
N SER A 409 -72.05 -14.78 -3.87
CA SER A 409 -72.99 -15.78 -4.35
C SER A 409 -74.10 -15.19 -5.23
N ALA A 410 -74.60 -14.00 -4.87
CA ALA A 410 -75.62 -13.31 -5.67
C ALA A 410 -75.09 -12.89 -7.06
N LEU A 411 -73.85 -12.39 -7.14
CA LEU A 411 -73.20 -12.06 -8.40
C LEU A 411 -72.95 -13.28 -9.28
N GLU A 412 -72.50 -14.38 -8.68
CA GLU A 412 -72.23 -15.64 -9.40
C GLU A 412 -73.50 -16.21 -10.02
N ARG A 413 -74.61 -16.25 -9.27
CA ARG A 413 -75.93 -16.68 -9.78
C ARG A 413 -76.39 -15.86 -10.99
N VAL A 414 -76.20 -14.54 -10.95
CA VAL A 414 -76.59 -13.65 -12.05
C VAL A 414 -75.66 -13.77 -13.26
N ARG A 415 -74.38 -14.08 -13.06
CA ARG A 415 -73.43 -14.35 -14.15
C ARG A 415 -73.72 -15.69 -14.83
N ASN A 416 -74.11 -16.72 -14.07
CA ASN A 416 -74.43 -18.04 -14.60
C ASN A 416 -75.77 -18.06 -15.37
N ASN A 417 -76.75 -17.23 -14.99
CA ASN A 417 -78.02 -17.08 -15.71
C ASN A 417 -77.93 -16.22 -17.00
N LYS A 418 -76.76 -15.66 -17.32
CA LYS A 418 -76.51 -14.87 -18.55
C LYS A 418 -75.72 -15.63 -19.63
N ARG A 419 -75.20 -16.81 -19.30
CA ARG A 419 -74.72 -17.81 -20.26
C ARG A 419 -75.91 -18.63 -20.72
#